data_AF-A0A7W6C4B8-F1
#
_entry.id   AF-A0A7W6C4B8-F1
#
_cell.length_a   1.000
_cell.length_b   1.000
_cell.length_c   1.000
_cell.angle_alpha   90.00
_cell.angle_beta   90.00
_cell.angle_gamma   90.00
#
_symmetry.space_group_name_H-M   'P 1'
#
loop_
_entity.id
_entity.type
_entity.pdbx_description
1 polymer ?
#
loop_
_entity_poly.entity_id
_entity_poly.type
_entity_poly.pdbx_seq_one_letter_code
_entity_poly.pdbx_strand_id
1 'polypeptide(L)'
;MSSRLTMIIACPACATRYAVPDSAIGVEGRTVRCAKCRHSWFQDGPALEGASAGVAAASAPESPLPEPAATVADGPADVAPPAEAAASPRPNRYDDTSTSQFSDEGPSRFDFAPPFRPRRNWAKIGMAAAIVFAVVTLGLAGVVAWAGLPDWVPVARPTFAQAQQDLTLDFPPKRQDRRTLPNGTEYFGASGTVSNIGRETRYVPTILIVLRDARDRIVYSWEVVPPKRQLAPGETITINEAVTDVPKSAKSAEIGWKPS
;
A
#
# COMPACT_ATOMS: atom_id res chain seq x y z
N MET A 1 -15.07 11.88 -6.23
CA MET A 1 -14.40 11.38 -7.45
C MET A 1 -12.93 11.78 -7.40
N SER A 2 -12.01 10.84 -7.14
CA SER A 2 -10.58 11.14 -7.17
C SER A 2 -10.11 11.13 -8.62
N SER A 3 -9.81 12.32 -9.17
CA SER A 3 -9.25 12.43 -10.52
C SER A 3 -7.83 11.88 -10.48
N ARG A 4 -7.60 10.70 -11.09
CA ARG A 4 -6.26 10.13 -11.25
C ARG A 4 -5.56 10.84 -12.39
N LEU A 5 -4.85 11.92 -12.08
CA LEU A 5 -3.97 12.56 -13.05
C LEU A 5 -2.89 11.54 -13.47
N THR A 6 -2.69 11.43 -14.78
CA THR A 6 -1.81 10.46 -15.42
C THR A 6 -0.78 11.23 -16.24
N MET A 7 0.49 11.17 -15.85
CA MET A 7 1.59 11.73 -16.63
C MET A 7 2.20 10.71 -17.60
N ILE A 8 2.76 11.19 -18.71
CA ILE A 8 3.48 10.36 -19.68
C ILE A 8 4.97 10.52 -19.46
N ILE A 9 5.67 9.41 -19.24
CA ILE A 9 7.13 9.35 -19.09
C ILE A 9 7.74 8.62 -20.30
N ALA A 10 8.95 8.99 -20.70
CA ALA A 10 9.66 8.37 -21.83
C ALA A 10 11.02 7.83 -21.39
N CYS A 11 11.33 6.60 -21.80
CA CYS A 11 12.64 6.03 -21.52
C CYS A 11 13.73 6.70 -22.37
N PRO A 12 14.82 7.23 -21.77
CA PRO A 12 15.88 7.92 -22.52
C PRO A 12 16.70 6.98 -23.42
N ALA A 13 16.73 5.67 -23.12
CA ALA A 13 17.54 4.70 -23.86
C ALA A 13 16.84 4.12 -25.11
N CYS A 14 15.52 4.10 -25.17
CA CYS A 14 14.77 3.46 -26.27
C CYS A 14 13.49 4.19 -26.69
N ALA A 15 13.27 5.40 -26.18
CA ALA A 15 12.15 6.30 -26.47
C ALA A 15 10.74 5.70 -26.27
N THR A 16 10.61 4.58 -25.53
CA THR A 16 9.31 3.98 -25.24
C THR A 16 8.57 4.82 -24.20
N ARG A 17 7.29 5.11 -24.46
CA ARG A 17 6.43 5.98 -23.65
C ARG A 17 5.49 5.16 -22.76
N TYR A 18 5.30 5.57 -21.51
CA TYR A 18 4.42 4.93 -20.54
C TYR A 18 3.48 5.96 -19.90
N ALA A 19 2.19 5.62 -19.80
CA ALA A 19 1.22 6.39 -19.04
C ALA A 19 1.24 5.91 -17.58
N VAL A 20 1.66 6.77 -16.65
CA VAL A 20 1.87 6.43 -15.24
C VAL A 20 1.01 7.36 -14.37
N PRO A 21 0.27 6.84 -13.38
CA PRO A 21 -0.46 7.69 -12.44
C PRO A 21 0.51 8.56 -11.65
N ASP A 22 0.18 9.83 -11.43
CA ASP A 22 1.05 10.78 -10.73
C ASP A 22 1.38 10.32 -9.30
N SER A 23 0.48 9.57 -8.67
CA SER A 23 0.68 8.96 -7.35
C SER A 23 1.75 7.86 -7.31
N ALA A 24 2.12 7.28 -8.46
CA ALA A 24 3.13 6.23 -8.52
C ALA A 24 4.58 6.79 -8.52
N ILE A 25 4.76 8.00 -9.05
CA ILE A 25 6.02 8.75 -9.00
C ILE A 25 6.10 9.54 -7.68
N GLY A 26 5.02 10.23 -7.29
CA GLY A 26 5.01 11.11 -6.13
C GLY A 26 5.71 12.44 -6.37
N VAL A 27 5.53 13.42 -5.48
CA VAL A 27 6.04 14.80 -5.64
C VAL A 27 7.57 14.90 -5.54
N GLU A 28 8.20 13.99 -4.80
CA GLU A 28 9.66 13.93 -4.61
C GLU A 28 10.40 13.31 -5.82
N GLY A 29 9.67 12.79 -6.81
CA GLY A 29 10.25 11.97 -7.88
C GLY A 29 10.59 10.55 -7.44
N ARG A 30 10.89 9.68 -8.42
CA ARG A 30 11.21 8.26 -8.19
C ARG A 30 12.08 7.68 -9.30
N THR A 31 12.98 6.77 -8.93
CA THR A 31 13.68 5.93 -9.91
C THR A 31 12.72 4.91 -10.54
N VAL A 32 12.59 4.96 -11.86
CA VAL A 32 11.75 4.08 -12.68
C VAL A 32 12.62 3.21 -13.59
N ARG A 33 12.10 2.04 -13.98
CA ARG A 33 12.78 1.10 -14.88
C ARG A 33 11.94 0.80 -16.11
N CYS A 34 12.53 0.92 -17.30
CA CYS A 34 11.86 0.61 -18.55
C CYS A 34 11.56 -0.88 -18.67
N ALA A 35 10.32 -1.25 -19.03
CA ALA A 35 9.95 -2.65 -19.25
C ALA A 35 10.55 -3.24 -20.55
N LYS A 36 10.89 -2.39 -21.53
CA LYS A 36 11.42 -2.81 -22.84
C LYS A 36 12.94 -3.06 -22.83
N CYS A 37 13.74 -2.08 -22.37
CA CYS A 37 15.20 -2.17 -22.39
C CYS A 37 15.84 -2.32 -21.00
N ARG A 38 15.04 -2.32 -19.92
CA ARG A 38 15.49 -2.47 -18.52
C ARG A 38 16.39 -1.37 -17.98
N HIS A 39 16.59 -0.28 -18.72
CA HIS A 39 17.30 0.91 -18.25
C HIS A 39 16.54 1.58 -17.10
N SER A 40 17.26 1.96 -16.05
CA SER A 40 16.73 2.65 -14.87
C SER A 40 17.16 4.12 -14.87
N TRP A 41 16.21 5.04 -14.72
CA TRP A 41 16.47 6.48 -14.63
C TRP A 41 15.60 7.12 -13.55
N PHE A 42 15.98 8.30 -13.08
CA PHE A 42 15.20 9.07 -12.12
C PHE A 42 14.17 9.93 -12.83
N GLN A 43 12.92 9.90 -12.37
CA GLN A 43 11.83 10.70 -12.91
C GLN A 43 11.35 11.69 -11.85
N ASP A 44 11.40 12.97 -12.17
CA ASP A 44 10.88 14.02 -11.30
C ASP A 44 9.34 13.93 -11.19
N GLY A 45 8.84 14.30 -10.00
CA GLY A 45 7.41 14.39 -9.74
C GLY A 45 6.74 15.54 -10.51
N PRO A 46 5.41 15.55 -10.61
CA PRO A 46 4.69 16.69 -11.17
C PRO A 46 4.98 17.94 -10.32
N ALA A 47 5.47 19.00 -10.97
CA ALA A 47 5.74 20.27 -10.30
C ALA A 47 4.41 20.86 -9.78
N LEU A 48 4.26 20.93 -8.46
CA LEU A 48 3.21 21.72 -7.84
C LEU A 48 3.61 23.19 -7.97
N GLU A 49 2.90 23.95 -8.80
CA GLU A 49 3.07 25.40 -8.89
C GLU A 49 2.81 26.01 -7.50
N GLY A 50 3.88 26.39 -6.80
CA GLY A 50 3.81 27.17 -5.56
C GLY A 50 4.72 26.73 -4.41
N ALA A 51 6.04 26.62 -4.62
CA ALA A 51 7.00 26.78 -3.52
C ALA A 51 8.41 27.16 -4.04
N SER A 52 8.81 28.40 -3.72
CA SER A 52 10.20 28.87 -3.59
C SER A 52 11.02 29.13 -4.87
N ALA A 53 10.94 30.38 -5.33
CA ALA A 53 12.10 31.07 -5.86
C ALA A 53 13.16 31.26 -4.76
N GLY A 54 14.42 30.91 -5.05
CA GLY A 54 15.59 31.50 -4.39
C GLY A 54 16.59 30.53 -3.78
N VAL A 55 17.46 29.92 -4.61
CA VAL A 55 18.92 30.13 -4.53
C VAL A 55 19.47 30.04 -5.95
N ALA A 56 20.04 31.14 -6.43
CA ALA A 56 20.73 31.22 -7.71
C ALA A 56 22.20 30.79 -7.54
N ALA A 57 22.70 29.97 -8.46
CA ALA A 57 24.10 29.99 -8.89
C ALA A 57 24.16 29.51 -10.35
N ALA A 58 24.63 30.42 -11.20
CA ALA A 58 24.64 30.39 -12.64
C ALA A 58 25.49 29.28 -13.27
N SER A 59 25.02 28.74 -14.39
CA SER A 59 25.80 28.59 -15.63
C SER A 59 24.85 28.46 -16.82
N ALA A 60 25.09 29.27 -17.85
CA ALA A 60 24.26 29.51 -19.03
C ALA A 60 24.23 28.31 -20.00
N PRO A 61 23.21 28.19 -20.88
CA PRO A 61 23.01 27.04 -21.74
C PRO A 61 23.69 27.23 -23.11
N GLU A 62 24.37 26.19 -23.60
CA GLU A 62 24.82 26.09 -24.99
C GLU A 62 24.13 24.88 -25.62
N SER A 63 23.14 25.16 -26.48
CA SER A 63 22.57 24.19 -27.43
C SER A 63 23.52 24.00 -28.61
N PRO A 64 23.55 22.81 -29.23
CA PRO A 64 22.90 22.74 -30.53
C PRO A 64 22.09 21.46 -30.80
N LEU A 65 21.07 21.64 -31.63
CA LEU A 65 20.20 20.68 -32.32
C LEU A 65 21.02 19.85 -33.35
N PRO A 66 20.52 18.68 -33.81
CA PRO A 66 21.27 17.71 -34.57
C PRO A 66 21.23 17.97 -36.08
N GLU A 67 22.31 17.59 -36.76
CA GLU A 67 22.47 17.63 -38.21
C GLU A 67 22.21 16.23 -38.80
N PRO A 68 21.25 16.05 -39.74
CA PRO A 68 21.09 14.81 -40.47
C PRO A 68 21.84 14.93 -41.81
N ALA A 69 22.97 14.23 -41.94
CA ALA A 69 23.68 14.07 -43.20
C ALA A 69 23.59 12.62 -43.70
N ALA A 70 23.21 12.53 -44.97
CA ALA A 70 23.00 11.33 -45.76
C ALA A 70 24.28 10.48 -45.97
N THR A 71 24.09 9.21 -46.30
CA THR A 71 24.92 8.53 -47.32
C THR A 71 24.08 7.43 -48.00
N VAL A 72 23.91 7.62 -49.30
CA VAL A 72 23.45 6.64 -50.30
C VAL A 72 24.65 6.39 -51.22
N ALA A 73 24.69 5.21 -51.85
CA ALA A 73 25.55 4.77 -52.96
C ALA A 73 26.96 4.30 -52.54
N ASP A 74 27.58 3.25 -53.12
CA ASP A 74 27.45 2.57 -54.42
C ASP A 74 28.12 1.16 -54.24
N GLY A 75 27.67 0.04 -54.83
CA GLY A 75 28.09 -0.47 -56.16
C GLY A 75 29.57 -0.91 -56.23
N PRO A 76 30.00 -2.02 -56.90
CA PRO A 76 29.41 -2.59 -58.11
C PRO A 76 29.45 -4.14 -58.25
N ALA A 77 28.89 -4.58 -59.38
CA ALA A 77 28.83 -5.92 -59.92
C ALA A 77 30.21 -6.46 -60.39
N ASP A 78 30.32 -7.79 -60.47
CA ASP A 78 31.31 -8.43 -61.34
C ASP A 78 30.79 -9.72 -62.02
N VAL A 79 30.85 -9.64 -63.35
CA VAL A 79 31.13 -10.63 -64.40
C VAL A 79 30.28 -11.89 -64.57
N ALA A 80 29.56 -11.92 -65.71
CA ALA A 80 29.07 -13.13 -66.38
C ALA A 80 30.06 -13.62 -67.45
N PRO A 81 30.29 -14.95 -67.55
CA PRO A 81 30.74 -15.63 -68.78
C PRO A 81 29.61 -16.45 -69.46
N PRO A 82 29.82 -16.97 -70.67
CA PRO A 82 28.87 -16.82 -71.77
C PRO A 82 27.83 -17.93 -71.91
N ALA A 83 26.76 -17.59 -72.63
CA ALA A 83 25.70 -18.49 -73.06
C ALA A 83 26.21 -19.48 -74.12
N GLU A 84 26.02 -20.78 -73.87
CA GLU A 84 26.20 -21.83 -74.87
C GLU A 84 25.03 -22.82 -74.87
N ALA A 85 24.43 -22.92 -76.06
CA ALA A 85 23.64 -24.01 -76.62
C ALA A 85 22.39 -24.52 -75.89
N ALA A 86 21.26 -24.31 -76.56
CA ALA A 86 19.98 -24.97 -76.33
C ALA A 86 20.11 -26.50 -76.23
N ALA A 87 19.64 -27.06 -75.11
CA ALA A 87 19.32 -28.48 -74.96
C ALA A 87 17.82 -28.60 -74.63
N SER A 88 17.12 -29.40 -75.42
CA SER A 88 15.67 -29.63 -75.38
C SER A 88 15.10 -29.92 -73.98
N PRO A 89 13.80 -29.66 -73.74
CA PRO A 89 13.17 -29.99 -72.47
C PRO A 89 13.23 -31.52 -72.28
N ARG A 90 13.95 -31.97 -71.27
CA ARG A 90 13.83 -33.35 -70.79
C ARG A 90 12.43 -33.48 -70.16
N PRO A 91 11.69 -34.58 -70.40
CA PRO A 91 10.40 -34.77 -69.74
C PRO A 91 10.61 -34.72 -68.23
N ASN A 92 9.76 -33.93 -67.54
CA ASN A 92 9.78 -33.81 -66.10
C ASN A 92 9.59 -35.20 -65.50
N ARG A 93 10.67 -35.78 -64.99
CA ARG A 93 10.64 -37.09 -64.33
C ARG A 93 9.90 -36.86 -63.02
N TYR A 94 8.70 -37.42 -62.91
CA TYR A 94 7.92 -37.37 -61.68
C TYR A 94 8.72 -38.05 -60.57
N ASP A 95 9.29 -37.25 -59.68
CA ASP A 95 10.07 -37.72 -58.54
C ASP A 95 9.16 -37.80 -57.32
N ASP A 96 8.54 -38.97 -57.17
CA ASP A 96 7.61 -39.30 -56.08
C ASP A 96 8.30 -39.38 -54.70
N THR A 97 9.64 -39.26 -54.65
CA THR A 97 10.39 -39.32 -53.39
C THR A 97 10.51 -37.98 -52.67
N SER A 98 10.06 -36.88 -53.31
CA SER A 98 10.08 -35.53 -52.75
C SER A 98 8.73 -35.10 -52.13
N THR A 99 7.74 -35.98 -52.11
CA THR A 99 6.47 -35.72 -51.41
C THR A 99 6.73 -35.79 -49.91
N SER A 100 6.63 -34.64 -49.23
CA SER A 100 6.60 -34.58 -47.77
C SER A 100 5.66 -35.66 -47.27
N GLN A 101 6.15 -36.55 -46.41
CA GLN A 101 5.32 -37.57 -45.77
C GLN A 101 4.22 -36.84 -44.97
N PHE A 102 3.06 -36.64 -45.60
CA PHE A 102 1.82 -36.31 -44.92
C PHE A 102 1.32 -37.60 -44.27
N SER A 103 2.12 -38.11 -43.33
CA SER A 103 1.58 -38.95 -42.29
C SER A 103 0.76 -37.99 -41.43
N ASP A 104 -0.55 -38.02 -41.65
CA ASP A 104 -1.50 -37.38 -40.75
C ASP A 104 -1.42 -38.14 -39.42
N GLU A 105 -0.45 -37.77 -38.58
CA GLU A 105 -0.33 -38.22 -37.18
C GLU A 105 -1.40 -37.59 -36.27
N GLY A 106 -2.41 -36.95 -36.88
CA GLY A 106 -3.65 -36.60 -36.22
C GLY A 106 -4.41 -37.85 -35.76
N PRO A 107 -5.22 -37.73 -34.71
CA PRO A 107 -6.04 -38.84 -34.23
C PRO A 107 -6.92 -39.36 -35.36
N SER A 108 -6.78 -40.66 -35.65
CA SER A 108 -7.54 -41.33 -36.68
C SER A 108 -9.02 -41.30 -36.34
N ARG A 109 -9.85 -41.08 -37.36
CA ARG A 109 -11.32 -41.27 -37.28
C ARG A 109 -11.74 -42.68 -36.87
N PHE A 110 -10.81 -43.62 -36.82
CA PHE A 110 -10.98 -45.00 -36.38
C PHE A 110 -10.32 -45.28 -35.02
N ASP A 111 -9.69 -44.28 -34.39
CA ASP A 111 -9.18 -44.43 -33.04
C ASP A 111 -10.32 -44.65 -32.05
N PHE A 112 -10.12 -45.62 -31.17
CA PHE A 112 -11.11 -46.02 -30.18
C PHE A 112 -11.29 -44.92 -29.13
N ALA A 113 -12.28 -44.05 -29.33
CA ALA A 113 -12.72 -43.11 -28.31
C ALA A 113 -13.80 -43.77 -27.43
N PRO A 114 -13.70 -43.69 -26.09
CA PRO A 114 -14.72 -44.25 -25.21
C PRO A 114 -16.08 -43.57 -25.48
N PRO A 115 -17.19 -44.35 -25.53
CA PRO A 115 -18.51 -43.85 -25.95
C PRO A 115 -19.09 -42.78 -25.00
N PHE A 116 -18.57 -42.67 -23.78
CA PHE A 116 -18.97 -41.67 -22.81
C PHE A 116 -17.74 -40.92 -22.29
N ARG A 117 -17.54 -39.69 -22.78
CA ARG A 117 -16.64 -38.75 -22.09
C ARG A 117 -17.26 -38.44 -20.72
N PRO A 118 -16.53 -38.56 -19.60
CA PRO A 118 -17.05 -38.18 -18.30
C PRO A 118 -17.43 -36.69 -18.37
N ARG A 119 -18.73 -36.42 -18.42
CA ARG A 119 -19.26 -35.06 -18.40
C ARG A 119 -18.82 -34.44 -17.08
N ARG A 120 -17.95 -33.42 -17.15
CA ARG A 120 -17.49 -32.70 -15.97
C ARG A 120 -18.72 -32.07 -15.32
N ASN A 121 -19.11 -32.57 -14.15
CA ASN A 121 -20.28 -32.08 -13.45
C ASN A 121 -19.88 -30.78 -12.73
N TRP A 122 -19.96 -29.67 -13.47
CA TRP A 122 -19.62 -28.34 -12.98
C TRP A 122 -20.35 -27.99 -11.68
N ALA A 123 -21.57 -28.49 -11.49
CA ALA A 123 -22.30 -28.31 -10.22
C ALA A 123 -21.62 -29.00 -9.04
N LYS A 124 -21.10 -30.23 -9.21
CA LYS A 124 -20.35 -30.94 -8.15
C LYS A 124 -19.02 -30.25 -7.84
N ILE A 125 -18.36 -29.68 -8.85
CA ILE A 125 -17.11 -28.94 -8.66
C ILE A 125 -17.38 -27.60 -7.97
N GLY A 126 -18.43 -26.90 -8.38
CA GLY A 126 -18.89 -25.68 -7.71
C GLY A 126 -19.25 -25.95 -6.25
N MET A 127 -19.95 -27.06 -5.96
CA MET A 127 -20.26 -27.48 -4.60
C MET A 127 -19.01 -27.81 -3.79
N ALA A 128 -18.06 -28.56 -4.37
CA ALA A 128 -16.80 -28.87 -3.70
C ALA A 128 -15.99 -27.59 -3.39
N ALA A 129 -15.92 -26.65 -4.35
CA ALA A 129 -15.27 -25.36 -4.15
C ALA A 129 -15.96 -24.53 -3.04
N ALA A 130 -17.30 -24.51 -3.02
CA ALA A 130 -18.07 -23.81 -1.99
C ALA A 130 -17.85 -24.41 -0.60
N ILE A 131 -17.80 -25.74 -0.48
CA ILE A 131 -17.51 -26.43 0.79
C ILE A 131 -16.09 -26.10 1.26
N VAL A 132 -15.09 -26.18 0.38
CA VAL A 132 -13.71 -25.82 0.73
C VAL A 132 -13.63 -24.37 1.19
N PHE A 133 -14.28 -23.45 0.47
CA PHE A 133 -14.33 -22.04 0.85
C PHE A 133 -14.99 -21.82 2.21
N ALA A 134 -16.11 -22.50 2.48
CA ALA A 134 -16.82 -22.42 3.76
C ALA A 134 -15.96 -22.94 4.92
N VAL A 135 -15.26 -24.06 4.73
CA VAL A 135 -14.35 -24.63 5.74
C VAL A 135 -13.17 -23.69 5.98
N VAL A 136 -12.57 -23.13 4.93
CA VAL A 136 -11.46 -22.18 5.06
C VAL A 136 -11.90 -20.90 5.76
N THR A 137 -13.05 -20.33 5.40
CA THR A 137 -13.55 -19.10 6.04
C THR A 137 -13.94 -19.32 7.50
N LEU A 138 -14.63 -20.42 7.82
CA LEU A 138 -14.95 -20.78 9.21
C LEU A 138 -13.69 -21.10 10.02
N GLY A 139 -12.71 -21.80 9.43
CA GLY A 139 -11.42 -22.06 10.06
C GLY A 139 -10.67 -20.77 10.38
N LEU A 140 -10.59 -19.85 9.41
CA LEU A 140 -9.93 -18.55 9.62
C LEU A 140 -10.67 -17.71 10.67
N ALA A 141 -12.00 -17.67 10.64
CA ALA A 141 -12.81 -16.99 11.65
C ALA A 141 -12.60 -17.60 13.05
N GLY A 142 -12.50 -18.93 13.15
CA GLY A 142 -12.19 -19.64 14.40
C GLY A 142 -10.81 -19.29 14.94
N VAL A 143 -9.79 -19.23 14.06
CA VAL A 143 -8.43 -18.79 14.46
C VAL A 143 -8.44 -17.35 14.97
N VAL A 144 -9.13 -16.43 14.30
CA VAL A 144 -9.25 -15.03 14.73
C VAL A 144 -10.02 -14.91 16.06
N ALA A 145 -11.08 -15.70 16.24
CA ALA A 145 -11.86 -15.69 17.48
C ALA A 145 -11.05 -16.20 18.69
N TRP A 146 -10.13 -17.14 18.47
CA TRP A 146 -9.33 -17.74 19.55
C TRP A 146 -8.01 -16.99 19.82
N ALA A 147 -7.25 -16.66 18.77
CA ALA A 147 -5.95 -16.00 18.88
C ALA A 147 -6.05 -14.47 18.85
N GLY A 148 -7.21 -13.91 18.51
CA GLY A 148 -7.38 -12.49 18.27
C GLY A 148 -6.90 -12.05 16.89
N LEU A 149 -7.04 -10.75 16.61
CA LEU A 149 -6.52 -10.15 15.39
C LEU A 149 -5.02 -9.85 15.54
N PRO A 150 -4.20 -10.13 14.52
CA PRO A 150 -2.78 -9.77 14.53
C PRO A 150 -2.54 -8.26 14.70
N ASP A 151 -1.39 -7.88 15.26
CA ASP A 151 -1.04 -6.47 15.51
C ASP A 151 -0.93 -5.60 14.25
N TRP A 152 -0.70 -6.21 13.08
CA TRP A 152 -0.63 -5.49 11.80
C TRP A 152 -2.00 -5.10 11.23
N VAL A 153 -3.10 -5.67 11.75
CA VAL A 153 -4.44 -5.33 11.28
C VAL A 153 -4.86 -3.99 11.91
N PRO A 154 -5.20 -2.97 11.11
CA PRO A 154 -5.49 -1.62 11.61
C PRO A 154 -6.92 -1.53 12.17
N VAL A 155 -7.25 -2.36 13.15
CA VAL A 155 -8.51 -2.24 13.89
C VAL A 155 -8.30 -1.28 15.05
N ALA A 156 -9.16 -0.26 15.14
CA ALA A 156 -9.17 0.66 16.25
C ALA A 156 -9.49 -0.10 17.54
N ARG A 157 -8.47 -0.47 18.31
CA ARG A 157 -8.67 -0.96 19.67
C ARG A 157 -9.10 0.22 20.54
N PRO A 158 -10.12 0.05 21.40
CA PRO A 158 -10.47 1.11 22.33
C PRO A 158 -9.26 1.36 23.24
N THR A 159 -8.77 2.61 23.24
CA THR A 159 -7.63 3.02 24.08
C THR A 159 -8.02 3.00 25.57
N PHE A 160 -9.31 3.19 25.86
CA PHE A 160 -9.87 3.20 27.20
C PHE A 160 -10.80 2.01 27.43
N ALA A 161 -10.91 1.61 28.69
CA ALA A 161 -11.95 0.67 29.12
C ALA A 161 -13.35 1.26 28.90
N GLN A 162 -14.35 0.38 28.84
CA GLN A 162 -15.77 0.73 28.85
C GLN A 162 -16.08 1.71 30.01
N ALA A 163 -17.04 2.60 29.77
CA ALA A 163 -17.52 3.50 30.82
C ALA A 163 -18.04 2.69 32.02
N GLN A 164 -17.64 3.08 33.23
CA GLN A 164 -18.10 2.46 34.45
C GLN A 164 -19.52 2.95 34.76
N GLN A 165 -20.45 2.01 34.99
CA GLN A 165 -21.88 2.31 35.14
C GLN A 165 -22.21 3.34 36.24
N ASP A 166 -21.42 3.38 37.31
CA ASP A 166 -21.65 4.19 38.51
C ASP A 166 -20.53 5.22 38.77
N LEU A 167 -19.49 5.27 37.94
CA LEU A 167 -18.34 6.17 38.13
C LEU A 167 -18.19 7.12 36.95
N THR A 168 -18.24 8.41 37.26
CA THR A 168 -18.06 9.49 36.29
C THR A 168 -16.68 10.10 36.46
N LEU A 169 -15.91 10.24 35.37
CA LEU A 169 -14.73 11.10 35.35
C LEU A 169 -15.09 12.45 34.74
N ASP A 170 -14.73 13.52 35.43
CA ASP A 170 -14.84 14.89 34.95
C ASP A 170 -13.45 15.54 34.92
N PHE A 171 -12.90 15.73 33.72
CA PHE A 171 -11.60 16.38 33.49
C PHE A 171 -11.78 17.57 32.53
N PRO A 172 -12.26 18.72 33.04
CA PRO A 172 -12.60 19.85 32.19
C PRO A 172 -11.36 20.39 31.48
N PRO A 173 -11.44 20.78 30.19
CA PRO A 173 -10.29 21.24 29.41
C PRO A 173 -9.66 22.51 29.99
N LYS A 174 -10.42 23.32 30.72
CA LYS A 174 -9.92 24.51 31.43
C LYS A 174 -8.94 24.18 32.57
N ARG A 175 -8.96 22.95 33.08
CA ARG A 175 -8.05 22.45 34.12
C ARG A 175 -6.95 21.55 33.56
N GLN A 176 -6.81 21.50 32.24
CA GLN A 176 -5.69 20.88 31.56
C GLN A 176 -4.73 21.99 31.16
N ASP A 177 -3.59 22.05 31.84
CA ASP A 177 -2.62 23.11 31.65
C ASP A 177 -1.35 22.56 31.02
N ARG A 178 -0.91 23.20 29.94
CA ARG A 178 0.34 22.88 29.28
C ARG A 178 1.24 24.10 29.33
N ARG A 179 2.39 23.95 29.97
CA ARG A 179 3.38 25.03 30.12
C ARG A 179 4.75 24.52 29.74
N THR A 180 5.55 25.38 29.13
CA THR A 180 6.98 25.13 28.93
C THR A 180 7.71 25.69 30.15
N LEU A 181 8.46 24.85 30.85
CA LEU A 181 9.28 25.30 31.98
C LEU A 181 10.49 26.11 31.49
N PRO A 182 11.16 26.88 32.36
CA PRO A 182 12.35 27.65 31.99
C PRO A 182 13.50 26.78 31.45
N ASN A 183 13.53 25.49 31.80
CA ASN A 183 14.48 24.51 31.29
C ASN A 183 14.16 24.00 29.87
N GLY A 184 13.06 24.44 29.25
CA GLY A 184 12.63 24.03 27.92
C GLY A 184 11.83 22.73 27.86
N THR A 185 11.61 22.06 29.00
CA THR A 185 10.76 20.88 29.12
C THR A 185 9.28 21.27 29.04
N GLU A 186 8.48 20.51 28.28
CA GLU A 186 7.03 20.64 28.30
C GLU A 186 6.46 19.93 29.53
N TYR A 187 5.61 20.65 30.25
CA TYR A 187 4.84 20.17 31.38
C TYR A 187 3.37 20.06 30.98
N PHE A 188 2.76 18.95 31.36
CA PHE A 188 1.32 18.76 31.24
C PHE A 188 0.74 18.39 32.60
N GLY A 189 -0.17 19.24 33.08
CA GLY A 189 -0.96 18.98 34.28
C GLY A 189 -2.42 18.76 33.91
N ALA A 190 -3.03 17.70 34.44
CA ALA A 190 -4.45 17.45 34.35
C ALA A 190 -5.05 17.32 35.74
N SER A 191 -6.04 18.17 36.01
CA SER A 191 -6.85 18.10 37.23
C SER A 191 -8.29 17.77 36.89
N GLY A 192 -8.84 16.80 37.61
CA GLY A 192 -10.21 16.36 37.43
C GLY A 192 -10.80 15.76 38.70
N THR A 193 -12.04 15.32 38.60
CA THR A 193 -12.76 14.66 39.68
C THR A 193 -13.33 13.33 39.24
N VAL A 194 -13.34 12.37 40.15
CA VAL A 194 -14.05 11.10 39.98
C VAL A 194 -15.16 11.06 41.01
N SER A 195 -16.40 10.88 40.56
CA SER A 195 -17.58 10.81 41.41
C SER A 195 -18.30 9.47 41.26
N ASN A 196 -18.73 8.90 42.38
CA ASN A 196 -19.62 7.75 42.39
C ASN A 196 -21.07 8.23 42.39
N ILE A 197 -21.76 8.10 41.25
CA ILE A 197 -23.18 8.46 41.10
C ILE A 197 -24.12 7.31 41.49
N GLY A 198 -23.58 6.13 41.79
CA GLY A 198 -24.33 4.95 42.18
C GLY A 198 -24.77 4.94 43.66
N ARG A 199 -25.42 3.85 44.05
CA ARG A 199 -25.90 3.59 45.43
C ARG A 199 -25.04 2.63 46.23
N GLU A 200 -24.02 2.06 45.59
CA GLU A 200 -23.11 1.07 46.19
C GLU A 200 -21.69 1.63 46.25
N THR A 201 -20.88 1.10 47.16
CA THR A 201 -19.44 1.41 47.17
C THR A 201 -18.79 0.77 45.94
N ARG A 202 -18.07 1.56 45.16
CA ARG A 202 -17.42 1.10 43.92
C ARG A 202 -15.92 1.22 44.00
N TYR A 203 -15.24 0.26 43.39
CA TYR A 203 -13.79 0.30 43.21
C TYR A 203 -13.44 1.24 42.06
N VAL A 204 -12.48 2.15 42.27
CA VAL A 204 -12.02 3.10 41.25
C VAL A 204 -10.85 2.47 40.48
N PRO A 205 -11.02 2.17 39.17
CA PRO A 205 -9.94 1.67 38.34
C PRO A 205 -8.81 2.70 38.17
N THR A 206 -7.64 2.23 37.74
CA THR A 206 -6.57 3.12 37.30
C THR A 206 -7.02 3.92 36.08
N ILE A 207 -6.65 5.19 36.05
CA ILE A 207 -6.97 6.10 34.95
C ILE A 207 -5.78 6.09 33.99
N LEU A 208 -6.06 6.09 32.69
CA LEU A 208 -5.07 6.26 31.64
C LEU A 208 -5.24 7.65 31.04
N ILE A 209 -4.14 8.37 30.93
CA ILE A 209 -4.10 9.63 30.17
C ILE A 209 -3.23 9.41 28.95
N VAL A 210 -3.77 9.72 27.77
CA VAL A 210 -3.06 9.62 26.50
C VAL A 210 -3.01 10.98 25.82
N LEU A 211 -1.85 11.27 25.23
CA LEU A 211 -1.64 12.47 24.44
C LEU A 211 -1.58 12.09 22.98
N ARG A 212 -2.36 12.81 22.16
CA ARG A 212 -2.43 12.60 20.72
C ARG A 212 -1.83 13.77 19.96
N ASP A 213 -1.22 13.47 18.82
CA ASP A 213 -0.78 14.49 17.86
C ASP A 213 -1.95 15.01 16.99
N ALA A 214 -1.65 15.93 16.07
CA ALA A 214 -2.65 16.46 15.14
C ALA A 214 -3.23 15.42 14.16
N ARG A 215 -2.65 14.22 14.08
CA ARG A 215 -3.09 13.09 13.25
C ARG A 215 -3.78 12.01 14.08
N ASP A 216 -4.19 12.33 15.30
CA ASP A 216 -4.87 11.43 16.25
C ASP A 216 -4.00 10.24 16.73
N ARG A 217 -2.69 10.29 16.52
CA ARG A 217 -1.77 9.23 16.96
C ARG A 217 -1.34 9.45 18.40
N ILE A 218 -1.37 8.38 19.19
CA ILE A 218 -0.88 8.39 20.57
C ILE A 218 0.64 8.58 20.54
N VAL A 219 1.12 9.70 21.11
CA VAL A 219 2.56 10.02 21.19
C VAL A 219 3.13 9.82 22.59
N TYR A 220 2.27 9.82 23.61
CA TYR A 220 2.65 9.62 24.99
C TYR A 220 1.45 9.12 25.80
N SER A 221 1.69 8.28 26.81
CA SER A 221 0.65 7.78 27.70
C SER A 221 1.21 7.48 29.07
N TRP A 222 0.46 7.78 30.12
CA TRP A 222 0.82 7.40 31.50
C TRP A 222 -0.40 7.00 32.31
N GLU A 223 -0.13 6.25 33.37
CA GLU A 223 -1.13 5.72 34.27
C GLU A 223 -1.20 6.54 35.55
N VAL A 224 -2.43 6.79 35.99
CA VAL A 224 -2.75 7.57 37.17
C VAL A 224 -3.45 6.67 38.18
N VAL A 225 -2.80 6.45 39.31
CA VAL A 225 -3.36 5.66 40.40
C VAL A 225 -4.26 6.57 41.25
N PRO A 226 -5.56 6.30 41.38
CA PRO A 226 -6.44 7.13 42.18
C PRO A 226 -6.01 7.10 43.65
N PRO A 227 -6.07 8.23 44.38
CA PRO A 227 -5.64 8.30 45.78
C PRO A 227 -6.48 7.41 46.70
N LYS A 228 -7.76 7.21 46.35
CA LYS A 228 -8.68 6.31 47.02
C LYS A 228 -9.21 5.30 46.04
N ARG A 229 -9.01 4.01 46.34
CA ARG A 229 -9.45 2.90 45.49
C ARG A 229 -10.92 2.53 45.64
N GLN A 230 -11.62 3.07 46.64
CA GLN A 230 -13.04 2.79 46.87
C GLN A 230 -13.78 4.09 47.18
N LEU A 231 -14.89 4.33 46.49
CA LEU A 231 -15.74 5.49 46.70
C LEU A 231 -17.10 5.04 47.23
N ALA A 232 -17.51 5.62 48.35
CA ALA A 232 -18.86 5.48 48.86
C ALA A 232 -19.86 6.11 47.87
N PRO A 233 -21.16 5.76 47.97
CA PRO A 233 -22.20 6.38 47.16
C PRO A 233 -22.20 7.92 47.29
N GLY A 234 -22.15 8.64 46.18
CA GLY A 234 -22.08 10.11 46.16
C GLY A 234 -20.70 10.71 46.49
N GLU A 235 -19.71 9.88 46.86
CA GLU A 235 -18.37 10.37 47.18
C GLU A 235 -17.66 10.85 45.90
N THR A 236 -17.00 12.00 46.01
CA THR A 236 -16.20 12.59 44.94
C THR A 236 -14.78 12.81 45.42
N ILE A 237 -13.81 12.39 44.61
CA ILE A 237 -12.39 12.64 44.86
C ILE A 237 -11.80 13.53 43.76
N THR A 238 -10.84 14.37 44.13
CA THR A 238 -10.07 15.17 43.20
C THR A 238 -8.76 14.46 42.87
N ILE A 239 -8.40 14.48 41.60
CA ILE A 239 -7.17 13.89 41.07
C ILE A 239 -6.40 15.02 40.41
N ASN A 240 -5.15 15.20 40.86
CA ASN A 240 -4.23 16.21 40.36
C ASN A 240 -2.96 15.51 39.94
N GLU A 241 -2.76 15.39 38.64
CA GLU A 241 -1.59 14.70 38.10
C GLU A 241 -0.83 15.62 37.17
N ALA A 242 0.48 15.48 37.23
CA ALA A 242 1.40 16.31 36.50
C ALA A 242 2.57 15.46 36.01
N VAL A 243 2.92 15.64 34.73
CA VAL A 243 4.03 14.93 34.10
C VAL A 243 4.91 15.90 33.34
N THR A 244 6.22 15.66 33.45
CA THR A 244 7.25 16.39 32.70
C THR A 244 7.66 15.59 31.45
N ASP A 245 8.42 16.23 30.57
CA ASP A 245 9.04 15.59 29.38
C ASP A 245 8.02 15.13 28.34
N VAL A 246 6.92 15.87 28.24
CA VAL A 246 5.88 15.62 27.25
C VAL A 246 6.36 16.01 25.83
N PRO A 247 6.13 15.18 24.80
CA PRO A 247 6.47 15.55 23.43
C PRO A 247 5.71 16.79 22.94
N LYS A 248 6.43 17.74 22.32
CA LYS A 248 5.85 18.96 21.70
C LYS A 248 4.83 18.67 20.58
N SER A 249 4.88 17.46 20.01
CA SER A 249 3.93 16.98 19.01
C SER A 249 2.52 16.75 19.58
N ALA A 250 2.37 16.60 20.90
CA ALA A 250 1.08 16.44 21.56
C ALA A 250 0.21 17.70 21.38
N LYS A 251 -1.03 17.50 20.94
CA LYS A 251 -2.02 18.56 20.68
C LYS A 251 -3.28 18.40 21.53
N SER A 252 -3.74 17.18 21.73
CA SER A 252 -4.90 16.87 22.57
C SER A 252 -4.55 15.85 23.64
N ALA A 253 -5.28 15.92 24.75
CA ALA A 253 -5.22 14.94 25.84
C ALA A 253 -6.58 14.28 25.98
N GLU A 254 -6.58 12.96 26.04
CA GLU A 254 -7.75 12.16 26.36
C GLU A 254 -7.52 11.41 27.66
N ILE A 255 -8.55 11.36 28.48
CA ILE A 255 -8.53 10.75 29.80
C ILE A 255 -9.66 9.73 29.86
N GLY A 256 -9.35 8.54 30.34
CA GLY A 256 -10.35 7.49 30.53
C GLY A 256 -9.83 6.37 31.42
N TRP A 257 -10.64 5.33 31.57
CA TRP A 257 -10.26 4.17 32.37
C TRP A 257 -9.19 3.35 31.66
N LYS A 258 -8.19 2.87 32.40
CA LYS A 258 -7.21 1.92 31.89
C LYS A 258 -7.92 0.60 31.54
N PRO A 259 -7.75 0.04 30.34
CA PRO A 259 -8.25 -1.30 30.03
C PRO A 259 -7.52 -2.34 30.90
N SER A 260 -8.28 -3.28 31.47
CA SER A 260 -7.80 -4.37 32.32
C SER A 260 -7.20 -5.52 31.51
#